data_AF-A0A0R1VRV7-F1
#
_entry.id   AF-A0A0R1VRV7-F1
#
_cell.length_a   1.000
_cell.length_b   1.000
_cell.length_c   1.000
_cell.angle_alpha   90.00
_cell.angle_beta   90.00
_cell.angle_gamma   90.00
#
_symmetry.space_group_name_H-M   'P 1'
#
loop_
_entity.id
_entity.type
_entity.pdbx_description
1 polymer ?
#
loop_
_entity_poly.entity_id
_entity_poly.type
_entity_poly.pdbx_seq_one_letter_code
_entity_poly.pdbx_strand_id
1 'polypeptide(L)'
;MTTNNLTRFGRLMNASHISLEFDYEVTGIVLDTLVHTAWKQPGVLGARMTGAGFGGCAIALVENDAIASFKENVGAKYREITGFNASFYITEIGAGPRELH
;
A
#
# COMPACT_ATOMS: atom_id res chain seq x y z
N MET A 1 -11.24 17.04 13.05
CA MET A 1 -10.02 17.41 12.31
C MET A 1 -10.10 16.81 10.91
N THR A 2 -10.57 17.55 9.92
CA THR A 2 -10.69 17.05 8.53
C THR A 2 -10.20 18.12 7.56
N THR A 3 -8.88 18.32 7.52
CA THR A 3 -8.26 19.00 6.38
C THR A 3 -8.10 17.95 5.29
N ASN A 4 -8.67 18.19 4.11
CA ASN A 4 -8.65 17.30 2.93
C ASN A 4 -7.25 17.17 2.30
N ASN A 5 -6.24 16.84 3.12
CA ASN A 5 -4.84 16.85 2.74
C ASN A 5 -4.33 15.41 2.58
N LEU A 6 -4.51 14.88 1.37
CA LEU A 6 -4.08 13.53 1.00
C LEU A 6 -2.56 13.35 1.11
N THR A 7 -1.77 14.38 0.83
CA THR A 7 -0.30 14.34 0.99
C THR A 7 0.09 14.13 2.45
N ARG A 8 -0.53 14.84 3.39
CA ARG A 8 -0.28 14.66 4.82
C ARG A 8 -0.72 13.27 5.27
N PHE A 9 -1.87 12.80 4.80
CA PHE A 9 -2.36 11.48 5.13
C PHE A 9 -1.42 10.38 4.61
N GLY A 10 -0.93 10.48 3.37
CA GLY A 10 0.08 9.57 2.83
C GLY A 10 1.37 9.54 3.64
N ARG A 11 1.88 10.69 4.10
CA ARG A 11 3.03 10.73 5.01
C ARG A 11 2.78 10.00 6.33
N LEU A 12 1.58 10.12 6.89
CA LEU A 12 1.19 9.40 8.12
C LEU A 12 1.08 7.90 7.89
N MET A 13 0.59 7.46 6.71
CA MET A 13 0.61 6.05 6.33
C MET A 13 2.03 5.49 6.33
N ASN A 14 2.98 6.23 5.72
CA ASN A 14 4.38 5.80 5.66
C ASN A 14 5.00 5.69 7.06
N ALA A 15 4.80 6.72 7.90
CA ALA A 15 5.28 6.71 9.29
C ALA A 15 4.71 5.51 10.08
N SER A 16 3.45 5.17 9.84
CA SER A 16 2.82 4.01 10.45
C SER A 16 3.39 2.67 9.97
N HIS A 17 3.86 2.57 8.72
CA HIS A 17 4.56 1.37 8.25
C HIS A 17 5.95 1.25 8.86
N ILE A 18 6.72 2.34 8.89
CA ILE A 18 8.06 2.38 9.52
C ILE A 18 7.98 1.88 10.97
N SER A 19 6.97 2.32 11.73
CA SER A 19 6.78 1.82 13.10
C SER A 19 6.46 0.32 13.16
N LEU A 20 5.66 -0.21 12.22
CA LEU A 20 5.38 -1.65 12.16
C LEU A 20 6.58 -2.50 11.73
N GLU A 21 7.46 -1.93 10.90
CA GLU A 21 8.69 -2.57 10.43
C GLU A 21 9.75 -2.59 11.53
N PHE A 22 10.05 -1.44 12.15
CA PHE A 22 11.18 -1.30 13.07
C PHE A 22 10.82 -1.43 14.55
N ASP A 23 9.64 -0.99 14.99
CA ASP A 23 9.27 -1.03 16.41
C ASP A 23 8.52 -2.32 16.78
N TYR A 24 7.73 -2.87 15.83
CA TYR A 24 6.89 -4.05 16.06
C TYR A 24 7.39 -5.31 15.34
N GLU A 25 8.25 -5.17 14.33
CA GLU A 25 8.87 -6.27 13.57
C GLU A 25 7.85 -7.27 12.97
N VAL A 26 6.69 -6.78 12.50
CA VAL A 26 5.57 -7.64 12.02
C VAL A 26 5.36 -7.65 10.50
N THR A 27 6.17 -6.94 9.74
CA THR A 27 5.98 -6.80 8.28
C THR A 27 6.67 -7.93 7.50
N GLY A 28 8.00 -8.01 7.62
CA GLY A 28 8.84 -8.95 6.88
C GLY A 28 9.02 -8.60 5.40
N ILE A 29 10.03 -9.22 4.77
CA ILE A 29 10.53 -8.86 3.43
C ILE A 29 9.44 -8.75 2.35
N VAL A 30 8.39 -9.57 2.43
CA VAL A 30 7.28 -9.56 1.47
C VAL A 30 6.50 -8.24 1.54
N LEU A 31 6.05 -7.83 2.73
CA LEU A 31 5.27 -6.60 2.89
C LEU A 31 6.16 -5.36 2.73
N ASP A 32 7.38 -5.40 3.25
CA ASP A 32 8.36 -4.31 3.13
C ASP A 32 8.68 -4.05 1.66
N THR A 33 8.89 -5.11 0.87
CA THR A 33 9.16 -4.96 -0.57
C THR A 33 8.02 -4.25 -1.29
N LEU A 34 6.76 -4.59 -1.02
CA LEU A 34 5.62 -3.91 -1.64
C LEU A 34 5.60 -2.43 -1.27
N VAL A 35 5.75 -2.10 0.00
CA VAL A 35 5.61 -0.73 0.50
C VAL A 35 6.80 0.14 0.10
N HIS A 36 8.03 -0.32 0.28
CA HIS A 36 9.23 0.43 -0.10
C HIS A 36 9.32 0.64 -1.62
N THR A 37 8.87 -0.32 -2.41
CA THR A 37 8.83 -0.16 -3.87
C THR A 37 7.72 0.81 -4.28
N ALA A 38 6.56 0.76 -3.61
CA ALA A 38 5.46 1.70 -3.85
C ALA A 38 5.89 3.15 -3.60
N TRP A 39 6.61 3.44 -2.52
CA TRP A 39 7.09 4.80 -2.20
C TRP A 39 8.01 5.42 -3.26
N LYS A 40 8.64 4.59 -4.10
CA LYS A 40 9.54 5.03 -5.16
C LYS A 40 8.81 5.35 -6.47
N GLN A 41 7.51 5.01 -6.57
CA GLN A 41 6.77 5.22 -7.80
C GLN A 41 6.27 6.67 -7.90
N PRO A 42 6.30 7.29 -9.10
CA PRO A 42 5.61 8.54 -9.35
C PRO A 42 4.11 8.43 -9.04
N GLY A 43 3.52 9.52 -8.56
CA GLY A 43 2.09 9.57 -8.22
C GLY A 43 1.68 8.81 -6.96
N VAL A 44 2.63 8.26 -6.18
CA VAL A 44 2.34 7.62 -4.89
C VAL A 44 2.48 8.60 -3.74
N LEU A 45 1.40 8.81 -2.99
CA LEU A 45 1.38 9.71 -1.83
C LEU A 45 1.80 9.01 -0.54
N GLY A 46 1.57 7.71 -0.45
CA GLY A 46 1.97 6.88 0.67
C GLY A 46 1.46 5.45 0.57
N ALA A 47 2.09 4.55 1.31
CA ALA A 47 1.75 3.14 1.37
C ALA A 47 2.08 2.55 2.75
N ARG A 48 1.32 1.52 3.15
CA ARG A 48 1.57 0.75 4.38
C ARG A 48 1.00 -0.66 4.27
N MET A 49 1.52 -1.59 5.06
CA MET A 49 0.86 -2.88 5.27
C MET A 49 -0.52 -2.72 5.93
N THR A 50 -1.40 -3.70 5.77
CA THR A 50 -2.72 -3.76 6.44
C THR A 50 -3.00 -5.16 6.96
N GLY A 51 -3.79 -5.26 8.03
CA GLY A 51 -4.03 -6.53 8.72
C GLY A 51 -2.97 -6.84 9.77
N ALA A 52 -2.87 -8.11 10.15
CA ALA A 52 -2.06 -8.56 11.29
C ALA A 52 -0.54 -8.60 11.02
N GLY A 53 -0.11 -8.62 9.76
CA GLY A 53 1.30 -8.77 9.38
C GLY A 53 1.67 -10.20 8.95
N PHE A 54 2.96 -10.46 8.76
CA PHE A 54 3.54 -11.76 8.36
C PHE A 54 3.08 -12.27 6.98
N GLY A 55 2.89 -11.33 6.05
CA GLY A 55 2.27 -11.56 4.74
C GLY A 55 0.92 -10.86 4.62
N GLY A 56 0.22 -11.09 3.51
CA GLY A 56 -1.10 -10.48 3.25
C GLY A 56 -1.03 -9.27 2.32
N CYS A 57 -1.68 -8.18 2.70
CA CYS A 57 -1.94 -7.04 1.82
C CYS A 57 -1.29 -5.74 2.30
N ALA A 58 -0.81 -4.95 1.35
CA ALA A 58 -0.47 -3.55 1.55
C ALA A 58 -1.48 -2.65 0.82
N ILE A 59 -1.68 -1.44 1.33
CA ILE A 59 -2.46 -0.40 0.67
C ILE A 59 -1.53 0.73 0.25
N ALA A 60 -1.82 1.33 -0.90
CA ALA A 60 -1.11 2.49 -1.42
C ALA A 60 -2.12 3.52 -1.92
N LEU A 61 -1.82 4.80 -1.70
CA LEU A 61 -2.52 5.92 -2.33
C LEU A 61 -1.76 6.32 -3.57
N VAL A 62 -2.38 6.09 -4.73
CA VAL A 62 -1.78 6.26 -6.05
C VAL A 62 -2.69 7.17 -6.87
N GLU A 63 -2.10 8.13 -7.57
CA GLU A 63 -2.80 8.95 -8.57
C GLU A 63 -3.31 8.05 -9.72
N ASN A 64 -4.50 8.35 -10.24
CA ASN A 64 -5.19 7.46 -11.17
C ASN A 64 -4.41 7.22 -12.48
N ASP A 65 -3.72 8.23 -12.98
CA ASP A 65 -2.86 8.16 -14.16
C ASP A 65 -1.57 7.36 -13.93
N ALA A 66 -1.13 7.22 -12.68
CA ALA A 66 0.03 6.42 -12.29
C ALA A 66 -0.29 4.94 -12.03
N ILE A 67 -1.55 4.52 -12.00
CA ILE A 67 -1.94 3.13 -11.62
C ILE A 67 -1.29 2.08 -12.52
N ALA A 68 -1.25 2.30 -13.84
CA ALA A 68 -0.75 1.32 -14.79
C ALA A 68 0.76 1.07 -14.58
N SER A 69 1.56 2.14 -14.56
CA SER A 69 3.00 2.08 -14.32
C SER A 69 3.33 1.57 -12.92
N PHE A 70 2.54 1.96 -11.92
CA PHE A 70 2.66 1.45 -10.55
C PHE A 70 2.56 -0.08 -10.51
N LYS A 71 1.50 -0.67 -11.09
CA LYS A 71 1.28 -2.13 -11.08
C LYS A 71 2.41 -2.89 -11.75
N GLU A 72 2.88 -2.38 -12.90
CA GLU A 72 3.99 -2.98 -13.64
C GLU A 72 5.29 -2.94 -12.83
N ASN A 73 5.71 -1.75 -12.40
CA ASN A 73 6.99 -1.56 -11.73
C ASN A 73 7.04 -2.26 -10.37
N VAL A 74 5.99 -2.11 -9.56
CA VAL A 74 5.91 -2.72 -8.24
C VAL A 74 5.80 -4.24 -8.36
N GLY A 75 4.99 -4.74 -9.29
CA GLY A 75 4.83 -6.18 -9.52
C GLY A 75 6.13 -6.83 -9.98
N ALA A 76 6.83 -6.21 -10.93
CA ALA A 76 8.12 -6.70 -11.43
C ALA A 76 9.17 -6.75 -10.31
N LYS A 77 9.32 -5.65 -9.56
CA LYS A 77 10.33 -5.58 -8.49
C LYS A 77 10.01 -6.51 -7.32
N TYR A 78 8.73 -6.64 -6.99
CA TYR A 78 8.26 -7.58 -5.97
C TYR A 78 8.60 -9.03 -6.35
N ARG A 79 8.34 -9.42 -7.60
CA ARG A 79 8.69 -10.76 -8.10
C ARG A 79 10.19 -11.00 -8.13
N GLU A 80 10.97 -10.01 -8.52
CA GLU A 80 12.44 -10.08 -8.52
C GLU A 80 12.99 -10.38 -7.12
N ILE A 81 12.48 -9.71 -6.09
CA ILE A 81 12.99 -9.82 -4.71
C ILE A 81 12.43 -11.05 -3.99
N THR A 82 11.13 -11.32 -4.14
CA THR A 82 10.43 -12.33 -3.33
C THR A 82 10.21 -13.66 -4.04
N GLY A 83 10.31 -13.68 -5.38
CA GLY A 83 9.95 -14.84 -6.20
C GLY A 83 8.44 -15.02 -6.44
N PHE A 84 7.58 -14.23 -5.78
CA PHE A 84 6.11 -14.35 -5.88
C PHE A 84 5.51 -13.29 -6.81
N ASN A 85 4.32 -13.59 -7.36
CA ASN A 85 3.53 -12.58 -8.09
C ASN A 85 2.64 -11.81 -7.12
N ALA A 86 2.66 -10.49 -7.18
CA ALA A 86 1.71 -9.64 -6.47
C ALA A 86 0.37 -9.58 -7.21
N SER A 87 -0.74 -9.47 -6.46
CA SER A 87 -2.06 -9.16 -6.99
C SER A 87 -2.44 -7.73 -6.62
N PHE A 88 -2.99 -6.98 -7.56
CA PHE A 88 -3.35 -5.57 -7.37
C PHE A 88 -4.84 -5.36 -7.61
N TYR A 89 -5.50 -4.76 -6.62
CA TYR A 89 -6.93 -4.42 -6.66
C TYR A 89 -7.08 -2.91 -6.51
N ILE A 90 -7.79 -2.29 -7.44
CA ILE A 90 -8.17 -0.89 -7.34
C ILE A 90 -9.47 -0.85 -6.55
N THR A 91 -9.48 -0.16 -5.42
CA THR A 91 -10.64 -0.11 -4.52
C THR A 91 -11.22 1.29 -4.46
N GLU A 92 -12.53 1.37 -4.58
CA GLU A 92 -13.32 2.55 -4.23
C GLU A 92 -14.01 2.29 -2.90
N ILE A 93 -14.21 3.34 -2.09
CA ILE A 93 -14.90 3.20 -0.80
C ILE A 93 -16.39 2.94 -1.08
N GLY A 94 -16.80 1.69 -0.91
CA GLY A 94 -18.20 1.29 -1.00
C GLY A 94 -18.99 1.57 0.29
N ALA A 95 -20.32 1.53 0.19
CA ALA A 95 -21.20 1.55 1.35
C ALA A 95 -21.04 0.28 2.18
N GLY A 96 -21.25 0.37 3.50
CA GLY A 96 -21.33 -0.80 4.38
C GLY A 96 -22.55 -1.69 4.05
N PRO A 97 -22.70 -2.84 4.77
CA PRO A 97 -23.83 -3.74 4.57
C PRO A 97 -25.16 -3.00 4.69
N ARG A 98 -26.04 -3.17 3.71
CA ARG A 98 -27.41 -2.65 3.70
C ARG A 98 -28.37 -3.71 3.19
N GLU A 99 -29.61 -3.66 3.66
CA GLU A 99 -30.69 -4.48 3.11
C GLU A 99 -31.00 -4.01 1.68
N LEU A 100 -31.15 -4.96 0.76
CA LEU A 100 -31.57 -4.69 -0.62
C LEU A 100 -33.06 -5.02 -0.69
N HIS A 101 -33.90 -4.00 -0.79
CA HIS A 101 -35.34 -4.11 -1.06
C HIS A 101 -35.59 -4.16 -2.57
#